data_AF-A0A2M7EK71-F1
#
_entry.id   AF-A0A2M7EK71-F1
#
_cell.length_a   1.000
_cell.length_b   1.000
_cell.length_c   1.000
_cell.angle_alpha   90.00
_cell.angle_beta   90.00
_cell.angle_gamma   90.00
#
_symmetry.space_group_name_H-M   'P 1'
#
loop_
_entity.id
_entity.type
_entity.pdbx_description
1 polymer ?
#
loop_
_entity_poly.entity_id
_entity_poly.type
_entity_poly.pdbx_seq_one_letter_code
_entity_poly.pdbx_strand_id
1 'polypeptide(L)' 'MKIHTVLILAGGDGDRFYPLEQKVLFRFNGKTVLQHIVESVKDLTEQMVVVTSAD' A
#
# COMPACT_ATOMS: atom_id res chain seq x y z
N MET A 1 5.34 -18.67 12.94
CA MET A 1 5.29 -17.36 13.63
C MET A 1 4.36 -16.47 12.83
N LYS A 2 3.30 -15.94 13.43
CA LYS A 2 2.37 -15.01 12.75
C LYS A 2 2.85 -13.60 13.03
N ILE A 3 2.89 -12.72 12.03
CA ILE A 3 3.25 -11.32 12.25
C ILE A 3 2.06 -10.68 12.97
N HIS A 4 2.25 -10.05 14.12
CA HIS A 4 1.12 -9.44 14.82
C HIS A 4 0.58 -8.23 14.06
N THR A 5 1.49 -7.33 13.63
CA THR A 5 1.12 -6.10 12.94
C THR A 5 2.01 -5.84 11.74
N VAL A 6 1.39 -5.54 10.60
CA VAL A 6 2.06 -5.03 9.40
C VAL A 6 1.74 -3.54 9.25
N LEU A 7 2.79 -2.75 9.07
CA LEU A 7 2.70 -1.32 8.77
C LEU A 7 3.02 -1.08 7.29
N ILE A 8 2.05 -0.55 6.53
CA ILE A 8 2.21 -0.18 5.12
C ILE A 8 2.38 1.33 5.04
N LEU A 9 3.57 1.78 4.65
CA LEU A 9 3.90 3.20 4.49
C LEU A 9 3.51 3.69 3.09
N ALA A 10 2.33 4.31 2.97
CA ALA A 10 1.74 4.77 1.71
C ALA A 10 1.76 6.30 1.53
N GLY A 11 2.20 7.08 2.53
CA GLY A 11 2.16 8.55 2.52
C GLY A 11 3.36 9.25 1.89
N GLY A 12 3.83 8.82 0.72
CA GLY A 12 4.93 9.53 0.04
C GLY A 12 4.50 10.07 -1.32
N ASP A 13 4.86 11.32 -1.59
CA ASP A 13 4.32 12.25 -2.62
C ASP A 13 4.28 11.72 -4.05
N GLY A 14 5.20 10.81 -4.41
CA GLY A 14 5.11 10.12 -5.70
C GLY A 14 5.50 10.95 -6.92
N ASP A 15 6.23 12.06 -6.76
CA ASP A 15 6.64 12.95 -7.88
C ASP A 15 7.26 12.23 -9.09
N ARG A 16 8.02 11.16 -8.85
CA ARG A 16 8.64 10.34 -9.92
C ARG A 16 7.62 9.55 -10.76
N PHE A 17 6.36 9.51 -10.34
CA PHE A 17 5.23 8.86 -11.01
C PHE A 17 4.36 9.86 -11.81
N TYR A 18 4.77 11.12 -11.95
CA TYR A 18 4.06 12.12 -12.73
C TYR A 18 3.60 11.58 -14.11
N PRO A 19 2.34 11.81 -14.53
CA PRO A 19 1.33 12.69 -13.90
C PRO A 19 0.45 12.01 -12.84
N LEU A 20 0.80 10.82 -12.35
CA LEU A 20 0.00 10.11 -11.35
C LEU A 20 0.25 10.68 -9.95
N GLU A 21 -0.74 11.40 -9.42
CA GLU A 21 -0.70 12.00 -8.08
C GLU A 21 -0.70 10.95 -6.95
N GLN A 22 -1.35 9.80 -7.16
CA GLN A 22 -1.46 8.75 -6.14
C GLN A 22 -0.82 7.44 -6.61
N LYS A 23 0.50 7.33 -6.46
CA LYS A 23 1.29 6.16 -6.92
C LYS A 23 0.73 4.81 -6.45
N VAL A 24 0.20 4.76 -5.24
CA VAL A 24 -0.32 3.51 -4.63
C VAL A 24 -1.64 3.05 -5.24
N LEU A 25 -2.38 3.96 -5.89
CA LEU A 25 -3.61 3.66 -6.61
C LEU A 25 -3.40 3.30 -8.08
N PHE A 26 -2.17 3.48 -8.60
CA PHE A 26 -1.85 3.04 -9.96
C PHE A 26 -2.12 1.55 -10.12
N ARG A 27 -2.71 1.16 -11.26
CA ARG A 27 -3.15 -0.22 -11.51
C ARG A 27 -2.17 -1.00 -12.37
N PHE A 28 -1.75 -2.15 -11.87
CA PHE A 28 -1.06 -3.19 -12.61
C PHE A 28 -1.94 -4.43 -12.70
N ASN A 29 -2.20 -4.91 -13.92
CA ASN A 29 -3.02 -6.10 -14.17
C ASN A 29 -4.39 -6.03 -13.46
N GLY A 30 -5.07 -4.89 -13.56
CA GLY A 30 -6.40 -4.67 -12.99
C GLY A 30 -6.45 -4.33 -11.48
N LYS A 31 -5.37 -4.55 -10.71
CA LYS A 31 -5.30 -4.25 -9.28
C LYS A 31 -4.37 -3.07 -8.98
N THR A 32 -4.70 -2.29 -7.96
CA THR A 32 -3.82 -1.20 -7.51
C THR A 32 -2.52 -1.76 -6.90
N VAL A 33 -1.44 -0.97 -6.92
CA VAL A 33 -0.20 -1.32 -6.19
C VAL A 33 -0.51 -1.65 -4.73
N LEU A 34 -1.35 -0.84 -4.07
CA LEU A 34 -1.76 -1.09 -2.68
C LEU A 34 -2.48 -2.43 -2.52
N GLN A 35 -3.38 -2.80 -3.45
CA GLN A 35 -4.09 -4.08 -3.41
C GLN A 35 -3.12 -5.27 -3.49
N HIS A 36 -2.14 -5.22 -4.39
CA HIS A 36 -1.12 -6.28 -4.49
C HIS A 36 -0.35 -6.45 -3.17
N ILE A 37 0.01 -5.35 -2.51
CA ILE A 37 0.71 -5.38 -1.22
C ILE A 37 -0.20 -5.99 -0.15
N VAL A 38 -1.43 -5.50 0.00
CA VAL A 38 -2.40 -5.99 0.99
C VAL A 38 -2.63 -7.49 0.83
N GLU A 39 -2.88 -7.96 -0.39
CA GLU A 39 -3.12 -9.37 -0.67
C GLU A 39 -1.92 -10.27 -0.34
N SER A 40 -0.69 -9.78 -0.47
CA SER A 40 0.51 -10.56 -0.17
C SER A 40 0.74 -10.79 1.33
N VAL A 41 0.19 -9.94 2.20
CA VAL A 41 0.46 -9.94 3.65
C VAL A 41 -0.77 -10.19 4.53
N LYS A 42 -1.99 -10.10 3.96
CA LYS A 42 -3.25 -10.22 4.73
C LYS A 42 -3.38 -11.52 5.53
N ASP A 43 -2.88 -12.64 5.01
CA ASP A 43 -2.99 -13.95 5.66
C ASP A 43 -1.83 -14.22 6.64
N LEU A 44 -0.82 -13.35 6.65
CA LEU A 44 0.37 -13.43 7.49
C LEU A 44 0.27 -12.57 8.76
N THR A 45 -0.70 -11.65 8.80
CA THR A 45 -0.85 -10.65 9.86
C THR A 45 -2.18 -10.77 10.61
N GLU A 46 -2.20 -10.32 11.87
CA GLU A 46 -3.46 -10.16 12.65
C GLU A 46 -4.03 -8.75 12.48
N GLN A 47 -3.15 -7.76 12.37
CA GLN A 47 -3.51 -6.37 12.17
C GLN A 47 -2.73 -5.76 11.01
N MET A 48 -3.39 -4.92 10.23
CA MET A 48 -2.77 -4.14 9.17
C MET A 48 -3.08 -2.67 9.40
N VAL A 49 -2.04 -1.83 9.35
CA VAL A 49 -2.15 -0.38 9.45
C VAL A 49 -1.54 0.23 8.20
N VAL A 50 -2.33 1.03 7.48
CA VAL A 50 -1.86 1.78 6.31
C VAL A 50 -1.68 3.23 6.74
N VAL A 51 -0.45 3.74 6.65
CA VAL A 51 -0.12 5.12 6.95
C VAL A 51 -0.16 5.92 5.65
N THR A 52 -1.03 6.93 5.60
CA THR A 52 -1.13 7.89 4.50
C THR A 52 -0.67 9.26 4.96
N SER A 53 -0.25 10.11 4.03
CA SER A 53 -0.11 11.54 4.30
C SER A 53 -1.49 12.14 4.52
N ALA A 54 -1.56 13.15 5.38
CA ALA A 54 -2.77 13.91 5.65
C ALA A 54 -2.79 15.11 4.68
N ASP A 55 -2.99 14.83 3.41
CA ASP A 55 -3.16 15.84 2.36
C ASP A 55 -4.38 15.49 1.49
#